data_AF-A0A3B6QK99-F1
#
_entry.id   AF-A0A3B6QK99-F1
#
_cell.length_a   1.000
_cell.length_b   1.000
_cell.length_c   1.000
_cell.angle_alpha   90.00
_cell.angle_beta   90.00
_cell.angle_gamma   90.00
#
_symmetry.space_group_name_H-M   'P 1'
#
loop_
_entity.id
_entity.type
_entity.pdbx_description
1 polymer ?
#
loop_
_entity_poly.entity_id
_entity_poly.type
_entity_poly.pdbx_seq_one_letter_code
_entity_poly.pdbx_strand_id
1 'polypeptide(L)'
;MAFVSQLLLLLSCIICHALIASAAGEQSYKILSTSSLKPQAVCSEPKVNPSSSSGATVPLNHRHGPCSPAPSKKEPTFEELLRRDQLRAGYVQRKFSTNHRGGGLQQSEELKVPTELGSSLDTLELGSDTVKEFQFGCSRVEEGFGDKTDGLMGLGGDAQSLISQTAATYGRAFSYCLPPSPGSKGFLTLGAQTGTTGFATTGMLRSEQAPTFYGVLLQGIKVGGEQLSVAPSVFSAGSVMDSGTIITRLPPTAYTALKTAFKDGMKQYPAAPSRSILDTCFDFSGQDNVTIPTVALMFDGGAVVDLDANGIIFGSCLAFTGTDDDESTGIIGNVQQRTLEVLYDAGQSVFGFRSSAC
;
A
#
# COMPACT_ATOMS: atom_id res chain seq x y z
N MET A 1 36.87 -71.70 -23.50
CA MET A 1 36.50 -71.75 -22.07
C MET A 1 35.64 -70.52 -21.77
N ALA A 2 34.45 -70.77 -21.23
CA ALA A 2 33.49 -69.84 -20.59
C ALA A 2 32.90 -68.66 -21.40
N PHE A 3 31.71 -68.90 -21.95
CA PHE A 3 30.60 -67.93 -22.01
C PHE A 3 30.11 -67.59 -20.59
N VAL A 4 29.49 -66.40 -20.43
CA VAL A 4 28.60 -65.86 -19.34
C VAL A 4 29.03 -64.41 -19.07
N SER A 5 28.19 -63.37 -19.02
CA SER A 5 26.78 -63.18 -19.31
C SER A 5 26.51 -61.67 -19.27
N GLN A 6 25.87 -61.14 -20.31
CA GLN A 6 25.10 -59.89 -20.27
C GLN A 6 23.95 -60.08 -19.27
N LEU A 7 24.17 -59.77 -18.00
CA LEU A 7 23.09 -59.58 -17.03
C LEU A 7 23.58 -58.83 -15.77
N LEU A 8 23.70 -57.51 -15.87
CA LEU A 8 23.53 -56.64 -14.69
C LEU A 8 22.63 -55.45 -15.06
N LEU A 9 21.33 -55.71 -14.86
CA LEU A 9 20.33 -54.82 -14.28
C LEU A 9 19.95 -53.52 -15.04
N LEU A 10 19.15 -53.73 -16.07
CA LEU A 10 17.90 -52.98 -16.29
C LEU A 10 17.00 -53.11 -15.03
N LEU A 11 17.15 -52.20 -14.07
CA LEU A 11 16.21 -51.90 -12.96
C LEU A 11 16.77 -50.65 -12.24
N SER A 12 16.64 -49.45 -12.80
CA SER A 12 15.50 -48.59 -12.48
C SER A 12 15.28 -47.51 -13.53
N CYS A 13 14.70 -47.90 -14.67
CA CYS A 13 13.99 -46.99 -15.57
C CYS A 13 12.57 -46.67 -15.02
N ILE A 14 12.46 -46.48 -13.70
CA ILE A 14 11.24 -46.14 -12.95
C ILE A 14 11.57 -45.06 -11.90
N ILE A 15 12.28 -44.01 -12.32
CA ILE A 15 12.09 -42.67 -11.74
C ILE A 15 11.72 -41.73 -12.89
N CYS A 16 10.80 -42.21 -13.72
CA CYS A 16 9.87 -41.41 -14.51
C CYS A 16 8.52 -41.33 -13.76
N HIS A 17 8.57 -41.08 -12.44
CA HIS A 17 7.39 -40.70 -11.68
C HIS A 17 7.65 -39.35 -11.03
N ALA A 18 7.01 -38.34 -11.63
CA ALA A 18 6.65 -37.10 -11.00
C ALA A 18 7.83 -36.23 -10.51
N LEU A 19 8.53 -35.61 -11.47
CA LEU A 19 8.71 -34.16 -11.36
C LEU A 19 7.31 -33.54 -11.44
N ILE A 20 6.57 -33.60 -10.33
CA ILE A 20 5.58 -32.57 -10.06
C ILE A 20 6.45 -31.34 -9.84
N ALA A 21 6.66 -30.60 -10.92
CA ALA A 21 6.77 -29.17 -10.78
C ALA A 21 5.55 -28.79 -9.96
N SER A 22 5.77 -28.49 -8.68
CA SER A 22 4.88 -27.64 -7.92
C SER A 22 4.94 -26.28 -8.61
N ALA A 23 4.32 -26.17 -9.78
CA ALA A 23 3.53 -25.00 -10.07
C ALA A 23 2.51 -24.99 -8.94
N ALA A 24 2.86 -24.33 -7.83
CA ALA A 24 1.84 -23.74 -7.01
C ALA A 24 1.09 -22.87 -8.00
N GLY A 25 -0.06 -23.35 -8.47
CA GLY A 25 -0.86 -22.63 -9.45
C GLY A 25 -1.08 -21.27 -8.84
N GLU A 26 -0.45 -20.24 -9.40
CA GLU A 26 -0.69 -18.86 -9.04
C GLU A 26 -2.18 -18.71 -9.34
N GLN A 27 -3.03 -18.71 -8.30
CA GLN A 27 -4.46 -18.61 -8.51
C GLN A 27 -4.67 -17.32 -9.30
N SER A 28 -5.21 -17.42 -10.52
CA SER A 28 -5.45 -16.26 -11.39
C SER A 28 -6.61 -15.39 -10.89
N TYR A 29 -7.24 -15.78 -9.78
CA TYR A 29 -8.37 -15.11 -9.19
C TYR A 29 -8.32 -15.14 -7.66
N LYS A 30 -9.03 -14.20 -7.04
CA LYS A 30 -9.31 -14.11 -5.61
C LYS A 30 -10.81 -14.07 -5.37
N ILE A 31 -11.23 -14.57 -4.22
CA ILE A 31 -12.63 -14.50 -3.78
C ILE A 31 -12.78 -13.33 -2.81
N LEU A 32 -13.69 -12.43 -3.13
CA LEU A 32 -14.08 -11.29 -2.31
C LEU A 32 -15.51 -11.50 -1.83
N SER A 33 -15.69 -11.61 -0.51
CA SER A 33 -17.04 -11.66 0.08
C SER A 33 -17.71 -10.30 -0.03
N THR A 34 -18.93 -10.20 -0.57
CA THR A 34 -19.63 -8.91 -0.66
C THR A 34 -19.98 -8.33 0.72
N SER A 35 -19.95 -9.15 1.77
CA SER A 35 -20.06 -8.68 3.16
C SER A 35 -18.84 -7.90 3.64
N SER A 36 -17.64 -8.12 3.08
CA SER A 36 -16.43 -7.36 3.47
C SER A 36 -16.45 -5.93 2.92
N LEU A 37 -17.26 -5.66 1.89
CA LEU A 37 -17.47 -4.34 1.30
C LEU A 37 -18.41 -3.45 2.13
N LYS A 38 -19.10 -4.02 3.12
CA LYS A 38 -20.04 -3.30 3.97
C LYS A 38 -19.34 -2.82 5.26
N PRO A 39 -19.81 -1.70 5.85
CA PRO A 39 -19.34 -1.28 7.16
C PRO A 39 -19.52 -2.40 8.19
N GLN A 40 -18.49 -2.64 9.00
CA GLN A 40 -18.53 -3.62 10.08
C GLN A 40 -18.89 -2.93 11.40
N ALA A 41 -19.78 -3.53 12.18
CA ALA A 41 -20.21 -2.99 13.48
C ALA A 41 -19.39 -3.51 14.66
N VAL A 42 -18.57 -4.56 14.46
CA VAL A 42 -17.86 -5.26 15.52
C VAL A 42 -16.35 -5.17 15.29
N CYS A 43 -15.61 -4.90 16.35
CA CYS A 43 -14.16 -4.97 16.34
C CYS A 43 -13.70 -6.42 16.54
N SER A 44 -12.90 -6.93 15.63
CA SER A 44 -12.28 -8.25 15.72
C SER A 44 -11.04 -8.21 16.59
N GLU A 45 -10.74 -9.32 17.26
CA GLU A 45 -9.48 -9.46 18.00
C GLU A 45 -8.27 -9.48 17.04
N PRO A 46 -7.08 -8.99 17.47
CA PRO A 46 -5.90 -9.00 16.62
C PRO A 46 -5.55 -10.43 16.20
N LYS A 47 -5.31 -10.64 14.90
CA LYS A 47 -4.77 -11.93 14.41
C LYS A 47 -3.29 -12.13 14.75
N VAL A 48 -2.59 -11.09 15.20
CA VAL A 48 -1.13 -11.10 15.39
C VAL A 48 -0.75 -10.56 16.76
N ASN A 49 0.05 -11.34 17.49
CA ASN A 49 0.89 -10.83 18.57
C ASN A 49 2.06 -10.08 17.94
N PRO A 50 2.31 -8.81 18.24
CA PRO A 50 3.52 -8.13 17.78
C PRO A 50 4.73 -8.82 18.41
N SER A 51 5.27 -9.78 17.68
CA SER A 51 6.50 -10.49 17.99
C SER A 51 7.65 -9.62 17.55
N SER A 52 8.11 -8.72 18.42
CA SER A 52 9.47 -8.22 18.32
C SER A 52 10.00 -7.93 19.72
N SER A 53 11.13 -8.54 20.05
CA SER A 53 11.91 -8.24 21.25
C SER A 53 12.73 -6.94 21.10
N SER A 54 12.59 -6.22 19.98
CA SER A 54 13.39 -5.07 19.59
C SER A 54 12.56 -4.14 18.70
N GLY A 55 11.76 -3.26 19.31
CA GLY A 55 10.93 -2.28 18.61
C GLY A 55 9.68 -1.91 19.40
N ALA A 56 9.14 -0.72 19.14
CA ALA A 56 7.90 -0.25 19.76
C ALA A 56 6.73 -0.46 18.79
N THR A 57 5.78 -1.34 19.16
CA THR A 57 4.59 -1.62 18.34
C THR A 57 3.33 -1.04 18.96
N VAL A 58 2.52 -0.37 18.12
CA VAL A 58 1.20 0.14 18.49
C VAL A 58 0.12 -0.42 17.57
N PRO A 59 -1.10 -0.67 18.07
CA PRO A 59 -2.21 -1.09 17.23
C PRO A 59 -2.61 0.04 16.28
N LEU A 60 -2.88 -0.31 15.03
CA LEU A 60 -3.39 0.61 14.03
C LEU A 60 -4.85 0.27 13.70
N ASN A 61 -5.75 1.19 14.00
CA ASN A 61 -7.19 1.01 13.79
C ASN A 61 -7.68 1.90 12.65
N HIS A 62 -8.69 1.43 11.92
CA HIS A 62 -9.37 2.30 10.96
C HIS A 62 -10.06 3.45 11.69
N ARG A 63 -9.79 4.69 11.25
CA ARG A 63 -10.22 5.95 11.87
C ARG A 63 -11.72 6.00 12.20
N HIS A 64 -12.56 5.54 11.26
CA HIS A 64 -14.02 5.52 11.39
C HIS A 64 -14.59 4.12 11.70
N GLY A 65 -13.72 3.14 11.96
CA GLY A 65 -14.14 1.76 12.22
C GLY A 65 -14.54 1.51 13.67
N PRO A 66 -15.21 0.38 13.96
CA PRO A 66 -15.63 0.01 15.32
C PRO A 66 -14.47 -0.26 16.28
N CYS A 67 -13.24 -0.46 15.77
CA CYS A 67 -12.03 -0.56 16.59
C CYS A 67 -11.43 0.80 16.99
N SER A 68 -11.96 1.92 16.48
CA SER A 68 -11.41 3.24 16.77
C SER A 68 -11.69 3.63 18.23
N PRO A 69 -10.67 4.03 19.01
CA PRO A 69 -10.88 4.56 20.36
C PRO A 69 -11.52 5.96 20.34
N ALA A 70 -11.53 6.60 19.18
CA ALA A 70 -12.08 7.92 18.93
C ALA A 70 -13.34 7.80 18.06
N PRO A 71 -14.52 7.55 18.65
CA PRO A 71 -15.75 7.41 17.87
C PRO A 71 -16.04 8.69 17.09
N SER A 72 -16.11 8.56 15.77
CA SER A 72 -16.50 9.65 14.87
C SER A 72 -18.00 9.96 15.03
N LYS A 73 -18.36 11.24 14.94
CA LYS A 73 -19.76 11.67 14.94
C LYS A 73 -20.45 11.42 13.59
N LYS A 74 -19.69 11.27 12.50
CA LYS A 74 -20.18 11.04 11.14
C LYS A 74 -19.06 10.49 10.25
N GLU A 75 -19.26 9.29 9.70
CA GLU A 75 -18.36 8.72 8.69
C GLU A 75 -18.43 9.55 7.39
N PRO A 76 -17.29 9.88 6.74
CA PRO A 76 -17.29 10.57 5.46
C PRO A 76 -17.96 9.73 4.36
N THR A 77 -18.63 10.39 3.41
CA THR A 77 -19.16 9.68 2.24
C THR A 77 -18.02 9.19 1.34
N PHE A 78 -18.30 8.21 0.50
CA PHE A 78 -17.32 7.70 -0.46
C PHE A 78 -16.80 8.80 -1.39
N GLU A 79 -17.67 9.74 -1.77
CA GLU A 79 -17.36 10.88 -2.62
C GLU A 79 -16.48 11.91 -1.88
N GLU A 80 -16.74 12.14 -0.58
CA GLU A 80 -15.88 12.98 0.25
C GLU A 80 -14.48 12.37 0.44
N LEU A 81 -14.41 11.06 0.62
CA LEU A 81 -13.14 10.32 0.69
C LEU A 81 -12.34 10.48 -0.60
N LEU A 82 -12.95 10.22 -1.76
CA LEU A 82 -12.28 10.35 -3.05
C LEU A 82 -11.92 11.81 -3.40
N ARG A 83 -12.72 12.79 -2.97
CA ARG A 83 -12.35 14.21 -3.12
C ARG A 83 -11.07 14.54 -2.34
N ARG A 84 -10.97 14.08 -1.09
CA ARG A 84 -9.76 14.27 -0.26
C ARG A 84 -8.55 13.53 -0.83
N ASP A 85 -8.77 12.33 -1.36
CA ASP A 85 -7.77 11.54 -2.07
C ASP A 85 -7.18 12.31 -3.26
N GLN A 86 -8.01 12.92 -4.12
CA GLN A 86 -7.54 13.74 -5.23
C GLN A 86 -6.69 14.92 -4.78
N LEU A 87 -7.12 15.64 -3.73
CA LEU A 87 -6.38 16.78 -3.19
C LEU A 87 -4.99 16.36 -2.68
N ARG A 88 -4.91 15.21 -1.98
CA ARG A 88 -3.64 14.66 -1.49
C ARG A 88 -2.75 14.19 -2.63
N ALA A 89 -3.29 13.48 -3.62
CA ALA A 89 -2.54 13.02 -4.79
C ALA A 89 -1.96 14.20 -5.59
N GLY A 90 -2.78 15.22 -5.85
CA GLY A 90 -2.32 16.44 -6.52
C GLY A 90 -1.25 17.19 -5.72
N TYR A 91 -1.33 17.19 -4.38
CA TYR A 91 -0.25 17.74 -3.54
C TYR A 91 1.07 16.98 -3.71
N VAL A 92 1.04 15.64 -3.70
CA VAL A 92 2.24 14.82 -3.95
C VAL A 92 2.83 15.18 -5.30
N GLN A 93 2.06 15.05 -6.37
CA GLN A 93 2.55 15.22 -7.73
C GLN A 93 3.14 16.61 -7.96
N ARG A 94 2.49 17.67 -7.47
CA ARG A 94 3.02 19.03 -7.54
C ARG A 94 4.38 19.19 -6.87
N LYS A 95 4.68 18.45 -5.79
CA LYS A 95 6.00 18.49 -5.14
C LYS A 95 7.11 17.94 -6.02
N PHE A 96 6.80 17.09 -7.00
CA PHE A 96 7.76 16.54 -7.96
C PHE A 96 7.80 17.33 -9.29
N SER A 97 6.76 18.10 -9.62
CA SER A 97 6.67 18.85 -10.89
C SER A 97 7.34 20.25 -10.91
N THR A 98 7.88 20.76 -9.80
CA THR A 98 8.29 22.18 -9.64
C THR A 98 9.47 22.67 -10.48
N ASN A 99 9.86 21.95 -11.55
CA ASN A 99 10.96 22.35 -12.43
C ASN A 99 10.58 22.71 -13.89
N HIS A 100 9.30 22.89 -14.26
CA HIS A 100 8.97 23.24 -15.65
C HIS A 100 8.16 24.48 -15.99
N ARG A 101 7.50 25.20 -15.08
CA ARG A 101 6.96 26.53 -15.42
C ARG A 101 6.92 27.46 -14.21
N GLY A 102 7.76 28.50 -14.25
CA GLY A 102 7.43 29.77 -13.59
C GLY A 102 6.17 30.32 -14.26
N GLY A 103 5.02 30.23 -13.59
CA GLY A 103 3.77 30.76 -14.12
C GLY A 103 2.58 30.52 -13.20
N GLY A 104 2.10 31.61 -12.58
CA GLY A 104 0.71 31.79 -12.16
C GLY A 104 0.17 30.83 -11.09
N LEU A 105 0.25 31.26 -9.83
CA LEU A 105 -0.56 30.75 -8.74
C LEU A 105 -2.05 30.90 -9.09
N GLN A 106 -2.71 29.82 -9.53
CA GLN A 106 -4.12 29.62 -9.21
C GLN A 106 -4.17 28.72 -7.99
N GLN A 107 -4.51 29.37 -6.87
CA GLN A 107 -4.71 28.80 -5.57
C GLN A 107 -5.93 27.86 -5.62
N SER A 108 -5.71 26.62 -6.07
CA SER A 108 -6.62 25.52 -5.80
C SER A 108 -6.62 25.30 -4.28
N GLU A 109 -7.79 25.14 -3.68
CA GLU A 109 -7.98 24.92 -2.24
C GLU A 109 -7.15 23.73 -1.75
N GLU A 110 -5.93 24.03 -1.34
CA GLU A 110 -5.02 23.12 -0.68
C GLU A 110 -5.68 22.64 0.61
N LEU A 111 -5.60 21.34 0.91
CA LEU A 111 -5.60 20.88 2.29
C LEU A 111 -4.28 21.37 2.92
N LYS A 112 -4.16 22.67 3.15
CA LYS A 112 -3.18 23.21 4.09
C LYS A 112 -3.66 22.72 5.44
N VAL A 113 -2.95 21.79 6.06
CA VAL A 113 -3.01 21.72 7.53
C VAL A 113 -2.36 23.03 7.98
N PRO A 114 -3.12 23.99 8.51
CA PRO A 114 -2.59 25.30 8.86
C PRO A 114 -1.78 25.14 10.14
N THR A 115 -0.55 24.67 9.95
CA THR A 115 0.49 24.73 10.95
C THR A 115 1.07 26.12 10.85
N GLU A 116 0.89 26.94 11.88
CA GLU A 116 1.91 27.96 12.09
C GLU A 116 3.20 27.21 12.42
N LEU A 117 4.32 27.67 11.86
CA LEU A 117 5.66 27.23 12.24
C LEU A 117 5.93 27.65 13.68
N GLY A 118 5.31 26.95 14.63
CA GLY A 118 5.64 26.95 16.04
C GLY A 118 6.17 25.57 16.36
N SER A 119 7.48 25.46 16.62
CA SER A 119 8.06 24.24 17.15
C SER A 119 7.73 24.17 18.64
N SER A 120 6.81 23.28 19.01
CA SER A 120 6.70 22.86 20.40
C SER A 120 7.72 21.76 20.65
N LEU A 121 8.33 21.77 21.83
CA LEU A 121 9.22 20.73 22.30
C LEU A 121 8.57 20.10 23.52
N ASP A 122 8.43 18.78 23.51
CA ASP A 122 7.97 18.04 24.67
C ASP A 122 8.65 16.67 24.73
N THR A 123 8.30 15.88 25.73
CA THR A 123 8.73 14.49 25.85
C THR A 123 7.69 13.58 25.22
N LEU A 124 8.11 12.79 24.24
CA LEU A 124 7.29 11.76 23.62
C LEU A 124 7.60 10.40 24.26
N GLU A 125 6.58 9.75 24.81
CA GLU A 125 6.67 8.37 25.31
C GLU A 125 6.15 7.40 24.24
N LEU A 126 6.97 6.40 23.89
CA LEU A 126 6.65 5.35 22.92
C LEU A 126 6.93 3.99 23.55
N GLY A 127 5.88 3.35 24.08
CA GLY A 127 6.04 2.11 24.84
C GLY A 127 6.87 2.36 26.10
N SER A 128 8.03 1.71 26.22
CA SER A 128 8.97 1.91 27.33
C SER A 128 10.02 2.99 27.07
N ASP A 129 10.08 3.54 25.85
CA ASP A 129 11.11 4.48 25.43
C ASP A 129 10.64 5.93 25.57
N THR A 130 11.58 6.81 25.94
CA THR A 130 11.34 8.23 26.14
C THR A 130 12.20 9.05 25.18
N VAL A 131 11.56 9.87 24.36
CA VAL A 131 12.21 10.77 23.41
C VAL A 131 12.05 12.20 23.95
N LYS A 132 13.14 12.73 24.49
CA LYS A 132 13.17 14.11 25.00
C LYS A 132 13.30 15.11 23.86
N GLU A 133 12.81 16.32 24.09
CA GLU A 133 12.89 17.43 23.13
C GLU A 133 12.31 17.07 21.76
N PHE A 134 11.25 16.24 21.76
CA PHE A 134 10.54 15.87 20.56
C PHE A 134 9.82 17.10 20.00
N GLN A 135 10.13 17.43 18.75
CA GLN A 135 9.56 18.55 18.02
C GLN A 135 8.27 18.15 17.33
N PHE A 136 7.21 18.92 17.56
CA PHE A 136 5.95 18.80 16.84
C PHE A 136 5.37 20.18 16.52
N GLY A 137 4.44 20.21 15.55
CA GLY A 137 3.73 21.42 15.14
C GLY A 137 2.34 21.50 15.76
N CYS A 138 1.86 22.72 16.01
CA CYS A 138 0.49 22.96 16.45
C CYS A 138 -0.36 23.45 15.27
N SER A 139 -1.46 22.77 14.98
CA SER A 139 -2.49 23.27 14.05
C SER A 139 -3.53 24.07 14.83
N ARG A 140 -3.89 25.26 14.34
CA ARG A 140 -4.99 26.08 14.92
C ARG A 140 -6.30 25.94 14.16
N VAL A 141 -6.30 25.15 13.10
CA VAL A 141 -7.45 24.93 12.25
C VAL A 141 -7.75 23.43 12.28
N GLU A 142 -8.97 23.09 12.70
CA GLU A 142 -9.48 21.72 12.79
C GLU A 142 -9.93 21.16 11.43
N GLU A 143 -9.80 21.94 10.35
CA GLU A 143 -10.21 21.48 9.01
C GLU A 143 -9.44 20.21 8.60
N GLY A 144 -10.20 19.14 8.38
CA GLY A 144 -9.66 17.83 8.01
C GLY A 144 -9.76 16.77 9.11
N PHE A 145 -10.02 17.16 10.37
CA PHE A 145 -10.26 16.23 11.47
C PHE A 145 -11.69 16.36 12.01
N GLY A 146 -12.63 15.63 11.38
CA GLY A 146 -14.04 15.60 11.80
C GLY A 146 -14.34 14.63 12.96
N ASP A 147 -13.33 14.22 13.72
CA ASP A 147 -13.42 13.29 14.84
C ASP A 147 -12.47 13.69 15.98
N LYS A 148 -12.33 12.84 17.01
CA LYS A 148 -11.52 13.12 18.20
C LYS A 148 -10.01 12.87 18.00
N THR A 149 -9.52 13.00 16.77
CA THR A 149 -8.08 12.85 16.48
C THR A 149 -7.38 14.18 16.69
N ASP A 150 -6.34 14.19 17.53
CA ASP A 150 -5.63 15.42 17.92
C ASP A 150 -4.54 15.86 16.92
N GLY A 151 -4.27 15.07 15.87
CA GLY A 151 -3.30 15.45 14.84
C GLY A 151 -2.87 14.34 13.87
N LEU A 152 -1.73 14.57 13.21
CA LEU A 152 -1.10 13.61 12.29
C LEU A 152 0.26 13.19 12.79
N MET A 153 0.55 11.91 12.70
CA MET A 153 1.88 11.35 12.93
C MET A 153 2.64 11.29 11.59
N GLY A 154 3.63 12.16 11.42
CA GLY A 154 4.46 12.20 10.23
C GLY A 154 5.53 11.11 10.23
N LEU A 155 5.42 10.14 9.31
CA LEU A 155 6.40 9.07 9.13
C LEU A 155 7.38 9.32 7.97
N GLY A 156 7.35 10.51 7.36
CA GLY A 156 8.17 10.86 6.19
C GLY A 156 9.67 10.94 6.45
N GLY A 157 10.42 11.32 5.42
CA GLY A 157 11.89 11.39 5.48
C GLY A 157 12.49 12.70 5.97
N ASP A 158 11.68 13.70 6.32
CA ASP A 158 12.16 14.98 6.83
C ASP A 158 12.73 14.88 8.25
N ALA A 159 13.51 15.87 8.66
CA ALA A 159 14.14 15.92 9.98
C ALA A 159 13.12 15.93 11.14
N GLN A 160 11.94 16.52 10.90
CA GLN A 160 10.85 16.66 11.86
C GLN A 160 9.97 15.41 11.94
N SER A 161 10.18 14.40 11.10
CA SER A 161 9.38 13.18 11.17
C SER A 161 9.68 12.39 12.43
N LEU A 162 8.71 11.58 12.85
CA LEU A 162 8.89 10.65 13.96
C LEU A 162 10.11 9.73 13.71
N ILE A 163 10.29 9.30 12.45
CA ILE A 163 11.36 8.38 12.05
C ILE A 163 12.74 9.03 12.17
N SER A 164 12.88 10.30 11.81
CA SER A 164 14.14 11.03 11.93
C SER A 164 14.48 11.38 13.38
N GLN A 165 13.50 11.85 14.14
CA GLN A 165 13.73 12.28 15.54
C GLN A 165 14.01 11.09 16.48
N THR A 166 13.53 9.89 16.14
CA THR A 166 13.74 8.67 16.94
C THR A 166 14.79 7.73 16.36
N ALA A 167 15.56 8.20 15.37
CA ALA A 167 16.55 7.42 14.64
C ALA A 167 17.61 6.75 15.53
N ALA A 168 18.03 7.41 16.62
CA ALA A 168 19.02 6.88 17.55
C ALA A 168 18.53 5.63 18.30
N THR A 169 17.22 5.53 18.53
CA THR A 169 16.58 4.40 19.24
C THR A 169 16.13 3.32 18.26
N TYR A 170 15.55 3.72 17.13
CA TYR A 170 14.84 2.82 16.21
C TYR A 170 15.49 2.67 14.83
N GLY A 171 16.71 3.19 14.63
CA GLY A 171 17.51 2.90 13.44
C GLY A 171 16.97 3.42 12.10
N ARG A 172 16.08 4.43 12.12
CA ARG A 172 15.36 4.94 10.91
C ARG A 172 14.56 3.88 10.16
N ALA A 173 14.12 2.83 10.86
CA ALA A 173 13.31 1.77 10.29
C ALA A 173 11.93 1.69 10.95
N PHE A 174 10.90 1.43 10.17
CA PHE A 174 9.56 1.14 10.67
C PHE A 174 8.80 0.21 9.72
N SER A 175 7.82 -0.52 10.23
CA SER A 175 6.88 -1.26 9.40
C SER A 175 5.45 -1.02 9.85
N TYR A 176 4.50 -1.16 8.94
CA TYR A 176 3.08 -1.20 9.31
C TYR A 176 2.33 -2.23 8.49
N CYS A 177 1.20 -2.66 9.03
CA CYS A 177 0.17 -3.35 8.28
C CYS A 177 -1.14 -2.59 8.40
N LEU A 178 -1.71 -2.18 7.26
CA LEU A 178 -3.02 -1.51 7.23
C LEU A 178 -4.12 -2.57 7.23
N PRO A 179 -5.13 -2.46 8.11
CA PRO A 179 -6.17 -3.48 8.21
C PRO A 179 -7.01 -3.57 6.91
N PRO A 180 -7.48 -4.77 6.52
CA PRO A 180 -8.29 -4.96 5.32
C PRO A 180 -9.67 -4.31 5.42
N SER A 181 -10.22 -4.24 6.63
CA SER A 181 -11.57 -3.72 6.90
C SER A 181 -11.59 -2.82 8.14
N PRO A 182 -12.61 -1.94 8.28
CA PRO A 182 -12.73 -1.08 9.46
C PRO A 182 -12.84 -1.82 10.80
N GLY A 183 -13.35 -3.07 10.80
CA GLY A 183 -13.48 -3.91 11.98
C GLY A 183 -12.26 -4.80 12.27
N SER A 184 -11.19 -4.66 11.50
CA SER A 184 -9.93 -5.38 11.72
C SER A 184 -8.87 -4.44 12.30
N LYS A 185 -7.85 -5.03 12.93
CA LYS A 185 -6.72 -4.30 13.52
C LYS A 185 -5.45 -4.55 12.70
N GLY A 186 -4.71 -3.48 12.45
CA GLY A 186 -3.35 -3.51 11.94
C GLY A 186 -2.33 -3.15 13.02
N PHE A 187 -1.12 -2.80 12.61
CA PHE A 187 -0.07 -2.36 13.53
C PHE A 187 0.87 -1.35 12.85
N LEU A 188 1.60 -0.61 13.69
CA LEU A 188 2.78 0.17 13.35
C LEU A 188 3.90 -0.23 14.31
N THR A 189 5.07 -0.57 13.79
CA THR A 189 6.27 -0.93 14.56
C THR A 189 7.39 0.02 14.21
N LEU A 190 7.93 0.72 15.20
CA LEU A 190 9.19 1.47 15.08
C LEU A 190 10.37 0.56 15.45
N GLY A 191 11.47 0.67 14.69
CA GLY A 191 12.64 -0.18 14.88
C GLY A 191 12.42 -1.61 14.41
N ALA A 192 11.54 -1.80 13.42
CA ALA A 192 11.29 -3.10 12.82
C ALA A 192 12.63 -3.76 12.44
N GLN A 193 12.80 -5.03 12.82
CA GLN A 193 14.06 -5.75 12.63
C GLN A 193 14.52 -5.63 11.18
N THR A 194 15.75 -5.14 10.99
CA THR A 194 16.38 -4.90 9.69
C THR A 194 16.74 -6.18 8.93
N GLY A 195 16.33 -7.35 9.45
CA GLY A 195 16.41 -8.63 8.75
C GLY A 195 15.31 -8.71 7.70
N THR A 196 15.68 -8.62 6.42
CA THR A 196 14.76 -8.73 5.28
C THR A 196 14.25 -10.15 5.03
N THR A 197 14.61 -11.11 5.90
CA THR A 197 14.18 -12.51 5.80
C THR A 197 12.67 -12.62 5.82
N GLY A 198 12.09 -13.12 4.72
CA GLY A 198 10.64 -13.26 4.55
C GLY A 198 9.93 -12.03 3.98
N PHE A 199 10.66 -10.98 3.61
CA PHE A 199 10.16 -9.86 2.82
C PHE A 199 10.58 -10.01 1.34
N ALA A 200 9.68 -9.68 0.43
CA ALA A 200 10.05 -9.33 -0.94
C ALA A 200 10.57 -7.89 -0.95
N THR A 201 11.80 -7.66 -1.38
CA THR A 201 12.47 -6.36 -1.21
C THR A 201 12.74 -5.63 -2.53
N THR A 202 12.69 -4.30 -2.48
CA THR A 202 13.04 -3.39 -3.58
C THR A 202 13.83 -2.21 -3.04
N GLY A 203 14.60 -1.56 -3.92
CA GLY A 203 15.26 -0.30 -3.61
C GLY A 203 14.25 0.82 -3.31
N MET A 204 14.59 1.67 -2.34
CA MET A 204 13.87 2.89 -2.03
C MET A 204 14.45 4.06 -2.82
N LEU A 205 13.59 4.76 -3.55
CA LEU A 205 13.92 6.02 -4.21
C LEU A 205 13.74 7.20 -3.25
N ARG A 206 14.64 8.17 -3.35
CA ARG A 206 14.60 9.41 -2.58
C ARG A 206 14.80 10.58 -3.55
N SER A 207 14.04 11.65 -3.33
CA SER A 207 14.14 12.88 -4.09
C SER A 207 14.66 13.98 -3.19
N GLU A 208 15.67 14.71 -3.65
CA GLU A 208 16.15 15.93 -2.98
C GLU A 208 15.12 17.06 -3.04
N GLN A 209 14.28 17.08 -4.09
CA GLN A 209 13.22 18.08 -4.28
C GLN A 209 12.05 17.85 -3.31
N ALA A 210 11.78 16.59 -2.97
CA ALA A 210 10.71 16.21 -2.07
C ALA A 210 11.18 15.17 -1.02
N PRO A 211 12.09 15.58 -0.09
CA PRO A 211 12.75 14.67 0.85
C PRO A 211 11.78 14.04 1.86
N THR A 212 10.56 14.55 1.99
CA THR A 212 9.53 13.93 2.82
C THR A 212 9.08 12.56 2.31
N PHE A 213 9.10 12.34 0.98
CA PHE A 213 8.48 11.17 0.36
C PHE A 213 9.46 10.03 0.10
N TYR A 214 9.00 8.80 0.36
CA TYR A 214 9.72 7.58 -0.03
C TYR A 214 9.11 7.04 -1.32
N GLY A 215 9.96 6.80 -2.32
CA GLY A 215 9.54 6.31 -3.63
C GLY A 215 9.96 4.87 -3.87
N VAL A 216 9.29 4.22 -4.82
CA VAL A 216 9.60 2.90 -5.36
C VAL A 216 9.56 2.96 -6.89
N LEU A 217 10.27 2.05 -7.54
CA LEU A 217 10.23 1.92 -8.99
C LEU A 217 9.40 0.70 -9.38
N LEU A 218 8.23 0.94 -9.99
CA LEU A 218 7.48 -0.12 -10.65
C LEU A 218 8.17 -0.49 -11.97
N GLN A 219 8.09 -1.76 -12.35
CA GLN A 219 8.60 -2.30 -13.61
C GLN A 219 7.50 -2.98 -14.43
N GLY A 220 6.37 -3.32 -13.79
CA GLY A 220 5.25 -3.96 -14.45
C GLY A 220 4.11 -4.28 -13.49
N ILE A 221 3.02 -4.77 -14.07
CA ILE A 221 1.82 -5.20 -13.37
C ILE A 221 1.39 -6.54 -13.96
N LYS A 222 1.00 -7.49 -13.11
CA LYS A 222 0.30 -8.71 -13.54
C LYS A 222 -1.18 -8.61 -13.26
N VAL A 223 -2.00 -9.15 -14.16
CA VAL A 223 -3.44 -9.33 -13.98
C VAL A 223 -3.78 -10.79 -14.29
N GLY A 224 -4.40 -11.49 -13.34
CA GLY A 224 -4.73 -12.90 -13.52
C GLY A 224 -3.52 -13.82 -13.71
N GLY A 225 -2.37 -13.45 -13.14
CA GLY A 225 -1.09 -14.16 -13.31
C GLY A 225 -0.29 -13.75 -14.56
N GLU A 226 -0.89 -13.02 -15.50
CA GLU A 226 -0.23 -12.60 -16.74
C GLU A 226 0.32 -11.18 -16.62
N GLN A 227 1.58 -10.98 -17.01
CA GLN A 227 2.19 -9.65 -17.06
C GLN A 227 1.60 -8.83 -18.20
N LEU A 228 1.15 -7.61 -17.91
CA LEU A 228 0.65 -6.69 -18.91
C LEU A 228 1.78 -6.26 -19.86
N SER A 229 1.45 -6.13 -21.14
CA SER A 229 2.37 -5.64 -22.17
C SER A 229 2.57 -4.13 -22.10
N VAL A 230 3.19 -3.65 -21.03
CA VAL A 230 3.56 -2.25 -20.78
C VAL A 230 5.07 -2.17 -20.65
N ALA A 231 5.70 -1.27 -21.41
CA ALA A 231 7.15 -1.08 -21.33
C ALA A 231 7.55 -0.53 -19.95
N PRO A 232 8.64 -1.02 -19.33
CA PRO A 232 9.06 -0.53 -18.02
C PRO A 232 9.36 0.98 -17.97
N SER A 233 9.74 1.57 -19.10
CA SER A 233 9.96 3.02 -19.23
C SER A 233 8.72 3.85 -18.91
N VAL A 234 7.51 3.30 -19.05
CA VAL A 234 6.26 3.98 -18.65
C VAL A 234 6.24 4.30 -17.15
N PHE A 235 7.01 3.56 -16.33
CA PHE A 235 7.07 3.75 -14.88
C PHE A 235 8.29 4.56 -14.42
N SER A 236 9.08 5.15 -15.33
CA SER A 236 10.37 5.77 -15.01
C SER A 236 10.27 6.98 -14.08
N ALA A 237 9.11 7.65 -14.02
CA ALA A 237 8.85 8.74 -13.07
C ALA A 237 8.84 8.28 -11.60
N GLY A 238 8.86 6.96 -11.36
CA GLY A 238 8.76 6.36 -10.03
C GLY A 238 7.36 6.51 -9.44
N SER A 239 7.16 5.98 -8.24
CA SER A 239 5.90 6.10 -7.50
C SER A 239 6.15 6.33 -6.03
N VAL A 240 5.38 7.22 -5.41
CA VAL A 240 5.45 7.46 -3.96
C VAL A 240 4.62 6.40 -3.22
N MET A 241 5.18 5.80 -2.18
CA MET A 241 4.42 4.97 -1.25
C MET A 241 3.71 5.87 -0.23
N ASP A 242 2.42 6.12 -0.41
CA ASP A 242 1.68 7.13 0.36
C ASP A 242 0.47 6.54 1.09
N SER A 243 0.55 6.47 2.42
CA SER A 243 -0.58 6.05 3.26
C SER A 243 -1.69 7.11 3.34
N GLY A 244 -1.39 8.36 2.96
CA GLY A 244 -2.36 9.47 2.95
C GLY A 244 -3.25 9.53 1.70
N THR A 245 -2.82 8.91 0.60
CA THR A 245 -3.64 8.71 -0.61
C THR A 245 -4.41 7.40 -0.45
N ILE A 246 -5.69 7.38 -0.77
CA ILE A 246 -6.56 6.21 -0.66
C ILE A 246 -6.25 5.23 -1.79
N ILE A 247 -6.30 5.66 -3.05
CA ILE A 247 -6.20 4.77 -4.22
C ILE A 247 -4.97 5.06 -5.09
N THR A 248 -4.40 4.02 -5.69
CA THR A 248 -3.17 4.12 -6.49
C THR A 248 -3.37 4.94 -7.77
N ARG A 249 -2.35 5.75 -8.10
CA ARG A 249 -2.22 6.51 -9.34
C ARG A 249 -1.13 5.90 -10.21
N LEU A 250 -1.48 5.47 -11.41
CA LEU A 250 -0.55 4.91 -12.39
C LEU A 250 -0.42 5.84 -13.60
N PRO A 251 0.72 5.80 -14.32
CA PRO A 251 0.82 6.35 -15.67
C PRO A 251 -0.40 5.95 -16.54
N PRO A 252 -1.05 6.87 -17.27
CA PRO A 252 -2.23 6.57 -18.10
C PRO A 252 -2.08 5.34 -18.99
N THR A 253 -0.90 5.11 -19.57
CA THR A 253 -0.62 3.93 -20.40
C THR A 253 -0.75 2.64 -19.59
N ALA A 254 -0.13 2.59 -18.41
CA ALA A 254 -0.22 1.45 -17.50
C ALA A 254 -1.64 1.26 -16.95
N TYR A 255 -2.31 2.35 -16.56
CA TYR A 255 -3.68 2.31 -16.05
C TYR A 255 -4.66 1.76 -17.09
N THR A 256 -4.50 2.17 -18.35
CA THR A 256 -5.36 1.71 -19.45
C THR A 256 -5.19 0.21 -19.71
N ALA A 257 -3.95 -0.30 -19.70
CA ALA A 257 -3.69 -1.73 -19.82
C ALA A 257 -4.31 -2.51 -18.64
N LEU A 258 -4.12 -2.02 -17.41
CA LEU A 258 -4.67 -2.63 -16.19
C LEU A 258 -6.18 -2.73 -16.24
N LYS A 259 -6.88 -1.60 -16.46
CA LYS A 259 -8.35 -1.59 -16.46
C LYS A 259 -8.94 -2.43 -17.59
N THR A 260 -8.25 -2.54 -18.72
CA THR A 260 -8.67 -3.37 -19.86
C THR A 260 -8.62 -4.85 -19.48
N ALA A 261 -7.46 -5.33 -19.04
CA ALA A 261 -7.28 -6.72 -18.61
C ALA A 261 -8.20 -7.08 -17.43
N PHE A 262 -8.36 -6.16 -16.47
CA PHE A 262 -9.24 -6.37 -15.33
C PHE A 262 -10.72 -6.49 -15.75
N LYS A 263 -11.20 -5.62 -16.65
CA LYS A 263 -12.56 -5.71 -17.20
C LYS A 263 -12.77 -7.00 -17.97
N ASP A 264 -11.77 -7.47 -18.71
CA ASP A 264 -11.83 -8.74 -19.42
C ASP A 264 -12.00 -9.93 -18.47
N GLY A 265 -11.33 -9.92 -17.33
CA GLY A 265 -11.48 -10.93 -16.28
C GLY A 265 -12.76 -10.80 -15.45
N MET A 266 -13.52 -9.71 -15.59
CA MET A 266 -14.72 -9.40 -14.80
C MET A 266 -16.02 -9.46 -15.61
N LYS A 267 -15.99 -9.98 -16.85
CA LYS A 267 -17.14 -9.99 -17.80
C LYS A 267 -18.44 -10.60 -17.27
N GLN A 268 -18.36 -11.45 -16.25
CA GLN A 268 -19.53 -12.07 -15.62
C GLN A 268 -20.34 -11.12 -14.73
N TYR A 269 -19.78 -9.95 -14.36
CA TYR A 269 -20.44 -8.95 -13.54
C TYR A 269 -20.88 -7.77 -14.41
N PRO A 270 -22.14 -7.30 -14.30
CA PRO A 270 -22.58 -6.11 -15.00
C PRO A 270 -21.74 -4.88 -14.63
N ALA A 271 -21.51 -4.00 -15.59
CA ALA A 271 -20.87 -2.72 -15.32
C ALA A 271 -21.82 -1.81 -14.52
N ALA A 272 -21.28 -1.03 -13.60
CA ALA A 272 -21.99 -0.02 -12.83
C ALA A 272 -21.49 1.39 -13.21
N PRO A 273 -22.28 2.46 -12.93
CA PRO A 273 -21.84 3.83 -13.13
C PRO A 273 -20.52 4.13 -12.39
N SER A 274 -19.68 4.96 -13.00
CA SER A 274 -18.45 5.47 -12.38
C SER A 274 -18.76 6.21 -11.08
N ARG A 275 -17.85 6.12 -10.12
CA ARG A 275 -17.97 6.80 -8.82
C ARG A 275 -16.82 7.77 -8.62
N SER A 276 -17.10 9.06 -8.77
CA SER A 276 -16.07 10.12 -8.74
C SER A 276 -14.96 9.79 -9.74
N ILE A 277 -13.71 9.61 -9.29
CA ILE A 277 -12.54 9.30 -10.12
C ILE A 277 -12.36 7.84 -10.51
N LEU A 278 -13.20 6.94 -9.97
CA LEU A 278 -13.15 5.53 -10.30
C LEU A 278 -14.04 5.25 -11.52
N ASP A 279 -13.42 4.92 -12.65
CA ASP A 279 -14.09 4.75 -13.95
C ASP A 279 -14.47 3.28 -14.27
N THR A 280 -14.05 2.34 -13.43
CA THR A 280 -14.21 0.89 -13.65
C THR A 280 -14.92 0.29 -12.44
N CYS A 281 -16.25 0.26 -12.51
CA CYS A 281 -17.14 -0.20 -11.44
C CYS A 281 -18.07 -1.32 -11.92
N PHE A 282 -18.47 -2.19 -11.00
CA PHE A 282 -19.31 -3.35 -11.26
C PHE A 282 -20.52 -3.39 -10.31
N ASP A 283 -21.58 -4.05 -10.75
CA ASP A 283 -22.74 -4.38 -9.93
C ASP A 283 -22.58 -5.79 -9.36
N PHE A 284 -22.48 -5.88 -8.04
CA PHE A 284 -22.38 -7.15 -7.31
C PHE A 284 -23.71 -7.55 -6.64
N SER A 285 -24.83 -6.90 -7.01
CA SER A 285 -26.15 -7.22 -6.48
C SER A 285 -26.50 -8.69 -6.71
N GLY A 286 -26.96 -9.36 -5.65
CA GLY A 286 -27.30 -10.79 -5.69
C GLY A 286 -26.10 -11.74 -5.63
N GLN A 287 -24.88 -11.24 -5.43
CA GLN A 287 -23.68 -12.06 -5.23
C GLN A 287 -23.29 -12.10 -3.75
N ASP A 288 -23.06 -13.30 -3.21
CA ASP A 288 -22.46 -13.45 -1.87
C ASP A 288 -20.94 -13.37 -1.95
N ASN A 289 -20.37 -13.94 -3.01
CA ASN A 289 -18.93 -13.97 -3.29
C ASN A 289 -18.66 -13.51 -4.73
N VAL A 290 -17.63 -12.68 -4.89
CA VAL A 290 -17.18 -12.16 -6.18
C VAL A 290 -15.80 -12.74 -6.47
N THR A 291 -15.65 -13.35 -7.64
CA THR A 291 -14.37 -13.84 -8.14
C THR A 291 -13.72 -12.73 -8.96
N ILE A 292 -12.61 -12.18 -8.49
CA ILE A 292 -11.89 -11.09 -9.14
C ILE A 292 -10.52 -11.58 -9.65
N PRO A 293 -9.99 -11.08 -10.77
CA PRO A 293 -8.62 -11.37 -11.19
C PRO A 293 -7.60 -10.97 -10.12
N THR A 294 -6.52 -11.75 -9.97
CA THR A 294 -5.36 -11.29 -9.19
C THR A 294 -4.73 -10.06 -9.81
N VAL A 295 -4.15 -9.20 -8.99
CA VAL A 295 -3.32 -8.07 -9.44
C VAL A 295 -2.06 -8.07 -8.62
N ALA A 296 -0.90 -8.10 -9.29
CA ALA A 296 0.40 -8.03 -8.63
C ALA A 296 1.23 -6.86 -9.17
N LEU A 297 1.89 -6.14 -8.27
CA LEU A 297 2.81 -5.07 -8.59
C LEU A 297 4.23 -5.64 -8.68
N MET A 298 4.92 -5.38 -9.78
CA MET A 298 6.30 -5.81 -9.99
C MET A 298 7.21 -4.61 -9.81
N PHE A 299 8.13 -4.69 -8.87
CA PHE A 299 9.09 -3.64 -8.55
C PHE A 299 10.47 -3.96 -9.11
N ASP A 300 11.29 -2.92 -9.24
CA ASP A 300 12.70 -3.06 -9.51
C ASP A 300 13.39 -3.95 -8.45
N GLY A 301 14.48 -4.61 -8.82
CA GLY A 301 15.12 -5.60 -7.95
C GLY A 301 14.36 -6.94 -7.81
N GLY A 302 13.20 -7.09 -8.47
CA GLY A 302 12.53 -8.38 -8.64
C GLY A 302 11.45 -8.69 -7.60
N ALA A 303 11.13 -7.78 -6.68
CA ALA A 303 9.98 -7.96 -5.79
C ALA A 303 8.67 -7.98 -6.58
N VAL A 304 7.87 -9.01 -6.35
CA VAL A 304 6.50 -9.13 -6.88
C VAL A 304 5.54 -9.20 -5.71
N VAL A 305 4.61 -8.25 -5.65
CA VAL A 305 3.67 -8.10 -4.54
C VAL A 305 2.27 -8.33 -5.04
N ASP A 306 1.71 -9.49 -4.68
CA ASP A 306 0.32 -9.83 -4.95
C ASP A 306 -0.61 -9.09 -3.98
N LEU A 307 -1.56 -8.34 -4.52
CA LEU A 307 -2.47 -7.49 -3.73
C LEU A 307 -3.61 -8.33 -3.15
N ASP A 308 -4.03 -8.00 -1.93
CA ASP A 308 -5.26 -8.58 -1.38
C ASP A 308 -6.48 -8.13 -2.18
N ALA A 309 -7.58 -8.90 -2.13
CA ALA A 309 -8.82 -8.53 -2.78
C ALA A 309 -9.34 -7.14 -2.32
N ASN A 310 -9.15 -6.81 -1.03
CA ASN A 310 -9.49 -5.50 -0.47
C ASN A 310 -8.49 -4.39 -0.86
N GLY A 311 -7.38 -4.74 -1.52
CA GLY A 311 -6.43 -3.83 -2.17
C GLY A 311 -6.64 -3.67 -3.68
N ILE A 312 -7.51 -4.49 -4.28
CA ILE A 312 -7.88 -4.44 -5.70
C ILE A 312 -9.22 -3.73 -5.89
N ILE A 313 -10.20 -4.03 -5.04
CA ILE A 313 -11.55 -3.45 -5.08
C ILE A 313 -11.75 -2.48 -3.92
N PHE A 314 -12.26 -1.28 -4.22
CA PHE A 314 -12.70 -0.31 -3.23
C PHE A 314 -14.18 0.04 -3.47
N GLY A 315 -15.04 -0.32 -2.50
CA GLY A 315 -16.49 -0.34 -2.73
C GLY A 315 -16.84 -1.41 -3.76
N SER A 316 -17.23 -1.01 -4.97
CA SER A 316 -17.50 -1.93 -6.09
C SER A 316 -16.70 -1.59 -7.35
N CYS A 317 -15.60 -0.85 -7.18
CA CYS A 317 -14.78 -0.35 -8.27
C CYS A 317 -13.33 -0.81 -8.14
N LEU A 318 -12.64 -0.93 -9.28
CA LEU A 318 -11.20 -1.11 -9.33
C LEU A 318 -10.51 0.08 -8.63
N ALA A 319 -9.65 -0.18 -7.66
CA ALA A 319 -9.08 0.82 -6.77
C ALA A 319 -7.84 1.54 -7.33
N PHE A 320 -7.87 1.87 -8.63
CA PHE A 320 -6.77 2.50 -9.36
C PHE A 320 -7.33 3.63 -10.23
N THR A 321 -6.50 4.63 -10.53
CA THR A 321 -6.80 5.62 -11.58
C THR A 321 -5.50 6.15 -12.20
N GLY A 322 -5.63 6.96 -13.25
CA GLY A 322 -4.49 7.55 -13.97
C GLY A 322 -3.89 8.76 -13.26
N THR A 323 -2.61 9.02 -13.49
CA THR A 323 -1.98 10.35 -13.33
C THR A 323 -2.38 11.28 -14.50
N ASP A 324 -1.93 12.53 -14.48
CA ASP A 324 -2.23 13.50 -15.56
C ASP A 324 -1.57 13.10 -16.88
N ASP A 325 -0.33 12.62 -16.84
CA ASP A 325 0.43 12.05 -17.96
C ASP A 325 1.37 10.93 -17.48
N ASP A 326 2.06 10.25 -18.42
CA ASP A 326 2.95 9.13 -18.10
C ASP A 326 4.25 9.57 -17.38
N GLU A 327 4.61 10.85 -17.45
CA GLU A 327 5.81 11.42 -16.82
C GLU A 327 5.55 11.91 -15.39
N SER A 328 4.28 11.98 -15.01
CA SER A 328 3.84 12.36 -13.68
C SER A 328 4.20 11.26 -12.68
N THR A 329 4.74 11.67 -11.52
CA THR A 329 5.04 10.73 -10.43
C THR A 329 3.80 9.95 -10.02
N GLY A 330 3.91 8.61 -10.05
CA GLY A 330 2.87 7.70 -9.61
C GLY A 330 2.70 7.72 -8.09
N ILE A 331 1.65 7.07 -7.59
CA ILE A 331 1.39 6.94 -6.15
C ILE A 331 0.85 5.55 -5.86
N ILE A 332 1.48 4.81 -4.96
CA ILE A 332 0.90 3.59 -4.39
C ILE A 332 0.09 4.00 -3.15
N GLY A 333 -1.24 3.97 -3.29
CA GLY A 333 -2.18 4.39 -2.25
C GLY A 333 -2.37 3.35 -1.14
N ASN A 334 -3.02 3.76 -0.06
CA ASN A 334 -3.19 2.93 1.14
C ASN A 334 -4.06 1.68 0.91
N VAL A 335 -5.02 1.72 -0.04
CA VAL A 335 -5.84 0.55 -0.37
C VAL A 335 -4.95 -0.60 -0.85
N GLN A 336 -3.99 -0.31 -1.74
CA GLN A 336 -3.05 -1.30 -2.27
C GLN A 336 -2.04 -1.80 -1.24
N GLN A 337 -1.95 -1.14 -0.08
CA GLN A 337 -1.03 -1.52 1.00
C GLN A 337 -1.72 -2.33 2.11
N ARG A 338 -3.05 -2.52 2.04
CA ARG A 338 -3.80 -3.29 3.04
C ARG A 338 -3.35 -4.73 3.08
N THR A 339 -3.31 -5.31 4.29
CA THR A 339 -2.86 -6.69 4.61
C THR A 339 -1.37 -6.96 4.40
N LEU A 340 -0.66 -6.05 3.73
CA LEU A 340 0.78 -6.12 3.58
C LEU A 340 1.44 -5.51 4.80
N GLU A 341 2.42 -6.20 5.37
CA GLU A 341 3.43 -5.50 6.14
C GLU A 341 4.40 -4.84 5.18
N VAL A 342 4.39 -3.51 5.23
CA VAL A 342 5.29 -2.65 4.45
C VAL A 342 6.40 -2.18 5.37
N LEU A 343 7.60 -2.73 5.19
CA LEU A 343 8.82 -2.30 5.86
C LEU A 343 9.44 -1.12 5.10
N TYR A 344 9.70 -0.05 5.83
CA TYR A 344 10.48 1.11 5.42
C TYR A 344 11.80 1.09 6.19
N ASP A 345 12.88 0.60 5.57
CA ASP A 345 14.22 0.72 6.11
C ASP A 345 14.93 1.90 5.42
N ALA A 346 14.68 3.11 5.92
CA ALA A 346 15.27 4.32 5.37
C ALA A 346 16.78 4.41 5.67
N GLY A 347 17.28 3.68 6.68
CA GLY A 347 18.71 3.58 6.97
C GLY A 347 19.46 2.80 5.89
N GLN A 348 18.84 1.77 5.33
CA GLN A 348 19.42 0.94 4.26
C GLN A 348 18.87 1.24 2.87
N SER A 349 17.95 2.20 2.74
CA SER A 349 17.25 2.54 1.47
C SER A 349 16.52 1.34 0.85
N VAL A 350 15.78 0.60 1.67
CA VAL A 350 15.05 -0.61 1.26
C VAL A 350 13.57 -0.54 1.65
N PHE A 351 12.73 -1.00 0.74
CA PHE A 351 11.37 -1.41 1.03
C PHE A 351 11.28 -2.93 1.14
N GLY A 352 10.48 -3.42 2.09
CA GLY A 352 10.12 -4.83 2.20
C GLY A 352 8.61 -5.01 2.21
N PHE A 353 8.13 -6.05 1.53
CA PHE A 353 6.72 -6.43 1.51
C PHE A 353 6.52 -7.86 2.00
N ARG A 354 5.60 -8.04 2.94
CA ARG A 354 5.17 -9.36 3.43
C ARG A 354 3.66 -9.43 3.44
N SER A 355 3.09 -10.37 2.69
CA SER A 355 1.64 -10.53 2.54
C SER A 355 0.98 -11.11 3.79
N SER A 356 -0.31 -10.80 3.98
CA SER A 356 -1.18 -11.36 5.03
C SER A 356 -0.64 -11.17 6.45
N ALA A 357 0.00 -10.03 6.72
CA ALA A 357 0.51 -9.67 8.04
C ALA A 357 -0.60 -9.14 8.98
N CYS A 358 -1.74 -8.76 8.41
CA CYS A 358 -3.02 -8.48 9.03
C CYS A 358 -4.10 -8.69 7.95
#